data_AF-A0A3S4GHT0-F1
#
_entry.id   AF-A0A3S4GHT0-F1
#
_cell.length_a   1.000
_cell.length_b   1.000
_cell.length_c   1.000
_cell.angle_alpha   90.00
_cell.angle_beta   90.00
_cell.angle_gamma   90.00
#
_symmetry.space_group_name_H-M   'P 1'
#
loop_
_entity.id
_entity.type
_entity.pdbx_description
1 polymer ?
#
loop_
_entity_poly.entity_id
_entity_poly.type
_entity_poly.pdbx_seq_one_letter_code
_entity_poly.pdbx_strand_id
1 'polypeptide(L)'
;MAALTSKDIKAPECFYIEQKLRERMNIPVFHDDQHGTAIISTAAILNGLRVVEKNISDVRMVVSGAGAAGNRLYEPAGRVGDAKAQHRGVRL
;
A
#
# COMPACT_ATOMS: atom_id res chain seq x y z
N MET A 1 13.30 -5.51 22.80
CA MET A 1 13.26 -5.51 21.32
C MET A 1 12.81 -4.13 20.88
N ALA A 2 13.63 -3.41 20.11
CA ALA A 2 13.32 -2.07 19.61
C ALA A 2 12.95 -2.13 18.12
N ALA A 3 12.17 -1.18 17.63
CA ALA A 3 11.79 -1.04 16.22
C ALA A 3 11.81 0.45 15.82
N LEU A 4 12.11 0.73 14.55
CA LEU A 4 12.12 2.07 13.98
C LEU A 4 10.94 2.24 13.03
N THR A 5 10.17 3.31 13.21
CA THR A 5 9.14 3.72 12.24
C THR A 5 9.54 5.05 11.60
N SER A 6 9.71 5.05 10.27
CA SER A 6 9.86 6.27 9.48
C SER A 6 8.49 6.78 9.06
N LYS A 7 8.31 8.10 9.03
CA LYS A 7 7.05 8.76 8.72
C LYS A 7 7.31 10.06 7.98
N ASP A 8 6.34 10.51 7.18
CA ASP A 8 6.28 11.82 6.55
C ASP A 8 7.48 12.11 5.62
N ILE A 9 8.05 11.06 5.03
CA ILE A 9 9.08 11.16 3.99
C ILE A 9 8.38 11.09 2.64
N LYS A 10 8.56 12.14 1.82
CA LYS A 10 7.97 12.21 0.49
C LYS A 10 8.42 11.04 -0.41
N ALA A 11 7.53 10.64 -1.32
CA ALA A 11 7.88 9.74 -2.42
C ALA A 11 8.55 10.51 -3.56
N PRO A 12 9.53 9.91 -4.28
CA PRO A 12 9.99 8.52 -4.19
C PRO A 12 11.12 8.27 -3.16
N GLU A 13 11.61 9.29 -2.46
CA GLU A 13 12.81 9.17 -1.60
C GLU A 13 12.59 8.26 -0.38
N CYS A 14 11.37 8.16 0.12
CA CYS A 14 10.99 7.23 1.20
C CYS A 14 11.36 5.77 0.93
N PHE A 15 11.26 5.30 -0.31
CA PHE A 15 11.60 3.92 -0.67
C PHE A 15 13.10 3.65 -0.52
N TYR A 16 13.93 4.57 -1.02
CA TYR A 16 15.38 4.45 -0.90
C TYR A 16 15.84 4.52 0.55
N ILE A 17 15.28 5.45 1.33
CA ILE A 17 15.62 5.63 2.75
C ILE A 17 15.23 4.40 3.56
N GLU A 18 14.02 3.86 3.37
CA GLU A 18 13.59 2.63 4.04
C GLU A 18 14.53 1.47 3.71
N GLN A 19 14.86 1.27 2.43
CA GLN A 19 15.78 0.22 2.02
C GLN A 19 17.15 0.36 2.72
N LYS A 20 17.74 1.55 2.72
CA LYS A 20 19.03 1.81 3.35
C LYS A 20 18.98 1.65 4.87
N LEU A 21 17.88 2.01 5.51
CA LEU A 21 17.68 1.79 6.94
C LEU A 21 17.57 0.28 7.25
N ARG A 22 16.82 -0.48 6.44
CA ARG A 22 16.72 -1.96 6.58
C ARG A 22 18.07 -2.66 6.39
N GLU A 23 18.92 -2.17 5.49
CA GLU A 23 20.27 -2.72 5.26
C GLU A 23 21.24 -2.44 6.43
N ARG A 24 21.08 -1.30 7.12
CA ARG A 24 22.03 -0.83 8.15
C ARG A 24 21.62 -1.17 9.58
N MET A 25 20.32 -1.39 9.82
CA MET A 25 19.78 -1.58 11.16
C MET A 25 19.59 -3.06 11.47
N ASN A 26 19.97 -3.47 12.68
CA ASN A 26 19.68 -4.81 13.20
C ASN A 26 18.30 -4.91 13.88
N ILE A 27 17.46 -3.89 13.70
CA ILE A 27 16.11 -3.82 14.25
C ILE A 27 15.10 -3.68 13.11
N PRO A 28 13.85 -4.13 13.29
CA PRO A 28 12.81 -3.93 12.29
C PRO A 28 12.63 -2.45 11.95
N VAL A 29 12.56 -2.15 10.65
CA VAL A 29 12.25 -0.81 10.11
C VAL A 29 10.92 -0.90 9.37
N PHE A 30 10.03 0.03 9.68
CA PHE A 30 8.70 0.16 9.11
C PHE A 30 8.49 1.60 8.63
N HIS A 31 7.68 1.79 7.59
CA HIS A 31 7.28 3.12 7.13
C HIS A 31 5.77 3.25 7.23
N ASP A 32 5.29 4.16 8.08
CA ASP A 32 3.87 4.27 8.43
C ASP A 32 3.00 4.61 7.21
N ASP A 33 3.37 5.66 6.45
CA ASP A 33 2.59 6.08 5.26
C ASP A 33 2.64 5.07 4.09
N GLN A 34 3.54 4.08 4.14
CA GLN A 34 3.61 3.02 3.12
C GLN A 34 2.84 1.81 3.61
N HIS A 35 3.35 1.16 4.66
CA HIS A 35 2.88 -0.13 5.13
C HIS A 35 1.65 0.01 6.02
N GLY A 36 1.61 1.02 6.90
CA GLY A 36 0.47 1.27 7.79
C GLY A 36 -0.81 1.53 7.01
N THR A 37 -0.75 2.45 6.04
CA THR A 37 -1.87 2.72 5.13
C THR A 37 -2.27 1.50 4.30
N ALA A 38 -1.30 0.72 3.78
CA ALA A 38 -1.61 -0.47 2.99
C ALA A 38 -2.30 -1.57 3.81
N ILE A 39 -1.85 -1.82 5.04
CA ILE A 39 -2.43 -2.83 5.94
C ILE A 39 -3.87 -2.47 6.30
N ILE A 40 -4.11 -1.24 6.78
CA ILE A 40 -5.45 -0.86 7.24
C ILE A 40 -6.46 -0.80 6.08
N SER A 41 -6.02 -0.30 4.92
CA SER A 41 -6.87 -0.24 3.72
C SER A 41 -7.21 -1.64 3.21
N THR A 42 -6.25 -2.55 3.17
CA THR A 42 -6.50 -3.96 2.78
C THR A 42 -7.45 -4.64 3.75
N ALA A 43 -7.30 -4.44 5.06
CA ALA A 43 -8.21 -4.97 6.06
C ALA A 43 -9.64 -4.43 5.89
N ALA A 44 -9.79 -3.13 5.61
CA ALA A 44 -11.09 -2.52 5.34
C ALA A 44 -11.74 -3.11 4.07
N ILE A 45 -10.98 -3.32 3.00
CA ILE A 45 -11.46 -3.94 1.76
C ILE A 45 -11.94 -5.37 2.01
N LEU A 46 -11.12 -6.19 2.66
CA LEU A 46 -11.47 -7.58 2.97
C LEU A 46 -12.73 -7.69 3.83
N ASN A 47 -12.88 -6.79 4.81
CA ASN A 47 -14.08 -6.73 5.64
C ASN A 47 -15.30 -6.25 4.85
N GLY A 48 -15.15 -5.26 3.98
CA GLY A 48 -16.22 -4.80 3.10
C GLY A 48 -16.72 -5.91 2.17
N LEU A 49 -15.81 -6.68 1.60
CA LEU A 49 -16.12 -7.83 0.75
C LEU A 49 -16.92 -8.92 1.49
N ARG A 50 -16.62 -9.15 2.77
CA ARG A 50 -17.40 -10.06 3.62
C ARG A 50 -18.83 -9.57 3.84
N VAL A 51 -19.02 -8.26 4.03
CA VAL A 51 -20.36 -7.67 4.24
C VAL A 51 -21.23 -7.77 3.00
N VAL A 52 -20.64 -7.67 1.81
CA VAL A 52 -21.37 -7.78 0.52
C VAL A 52 -21.31 -9.19 -0.08
N GLU A 53 -20.79 -10.17 0.68
CA GLU A 53 -20.69 -11.58 0.29
C GLU A 53 -19.99 -11.82 -1.07
N LYS A 54 -18.90 -11.09 -1.33
CA LYS A 54 -18.09 -11.24 -2.56
C LYS A 54 -16.69 -11.74 -2.24
N ASN A 55 -16.13 -12.57 -3.11
CA ASN A 55 -14.71 -12.90 -3.03
C ASN A 55 -13.88 -11.81 -3.70
N ILE A 56 -12.64 -11.62 -3.21
CA ILE A 56 -11.71 -10.67 -3.80
C ILE A 56 -11.34 -11.01 -5.25
N SER A 57 -11.44 -12.29 -5.65
CA SER A 57 -11.26 -12.77 -7.03
C SER A 57 -12.35 -12.29 -7.99
N ASP A 58 -13.51 -11.93 -7.46
CA ASP A 58 -14.72 -11.66 -8.25
C ASP A 58 -14.92 -10.15 -8.46
N VAL A 59 -14.04 -9.32 -7.88
CA VAL A 59 -14.13 -7.86 -7.91
C VAL A 59 -12.95 -7.24 -8.66
N ARG A 60 -13.22 -6.12 -9.32
CA ARG A 60 -12.18 -5.25 -9.87
C ARG A 60 -12.00 -4.07 -8.93
N MET A 61 -10.77 -3.82 -8.52
CA MET A 61 -10.42 -2.73 -7.63
C MET A 61 -9.55 -1.72 -8.36
N VAL A 62 -9.89 -0.45 -8.21
CA VAL A 62 -9.15 0.68 -8.78
C VAL A 62 -8.52 1.45 -7.62
N VAL A 63 -7.21 1.70 -7.69
CA VAL A 63 -6.50 2.57 -6.74
C VAL A 63 -6.14 3.86 -7.47
N SER A 64 -6.74 4.98 -7.03
CA SER A 64 -6.48 6.30 -7.60
C SER A 64 -5.36 7.01 -6.85
N GLY A 65 -4.13 6.86 -7.35
CA GLY A 65 -2.91 7.48 -6.81
C GLY A 65 -1.75 6.50 -6.70
N ALA A 66 -0.57 6.87 -7.21
CA ALA A 66 0.65 6.03 -7.26
C ALA A 66 1.75 6.52 -6.30
N GLY A 67 1.36 7.08 -5.16
CA GLY A 67 2.28 7.49 -4.09
C GLY A 67 2.75 6.32 -3.22
N ALA A 68 3.42 6.62 -2.10
CA ALA A 68 3.93 5.66 -1.11
C ALA A 68 2.92 4.54 -0.75
N ALA A 69 1.74 4.91 -0.24
CA ALA A 69 0.67 3.97 0.10
C ALA A 69 0.09 3.23 -1.12
N GLY A 70 -0.17 3.96 -2.21
CA GLY A 70 -0.79 3.42 -3.41
C GLY A 70 0.06 2.33 -4.07
N ASN A 71 1.37 2.57 -4.17
CA ASN A 71 2.31 1.56 -4.67
C ASN A 71 2.39 0.34 -3.75
N ARG A 72 2.42 0.57 -2.43
CA ARG A 72 2.50 -0.52 -1.45
C ARG A 72 1.21 -1.33 -1.34
N LEU A 73 0.06 -0.78 -1.73
CA LEU A 73 -1.21 -1.51 -1.82
C LEU A 73 -1.23 -2.54 -2.97
N TYR A 74 -0.46 -2.34 -4.04
CA TYR A 74 -0.43 -3.28 -5.17
C TYR A 74 0.33 -4.57 -4.87
N GLU A 75 1.39 -4.51 -4.07
CA GLU A 75 2.25 -5.67 -3.80
C GLU A 75 1.59 -6.79 -2.99
N PRO A 76 0.94 -6.56 -1.84
CA PRO A 76 0.29 -7.63 -1.09
C PRO A 76 -0.99 -8.12 -1.77
N ALA A 77 -1.55 -7.34 -2.70
CA ALA A 77 -2.85 -7.64 -3.30
C ALA A 77 -2.82 -8.68 -4.42
N GLY A 78 -1.65 -9.13 -4.91
CA GLY A 78 -1.52 -10.30 -5.79
C GLY A 78 -2.52 -10.36 -6.97
N ARG A 79 -2.15 -9.83 -8.13
CA ARG A 79 -2.95 -9.89 -9.37
C ARG A 79 -4.40 -9.38 -9.23
N VAL A 80 -4.60 -8.28 -8.51
CA VAL A 80 -5.80 -7.46 -8.71
C VAL A 80 -5.74 -6.90 -10.14
N GLY A 81 -6.68 -7.32 -10.98
CA GLY A 81 -6.69 -7.02 -12.41
C GLY A 81 -6.55 -5.53 -12.71
N ASP A 82 -5.67 -5.22 -13.65
CA ASP A 82 -5.47 -3.92 -14.31
C ASP A 82 -5.67 -2.69 -13.41
N ALA A 83 -4.69 -2.52 -12.51
CA ALA A 83 -4.34 -1.22 -11.97
C ALA A 83 -3.84 -0.29 -13.08
N LYS A 84 -4.72 0.21 -13.94
CA LYS A 84 -4.38 1.37 -14.77
C LYS A 84 -4.24 2.55 -13.82
N ALA A 85 -3.01 2.95 -13.55
CA ALA A 85 -2.69 4.28 -13.04
C ALA A 85 -3.25 5.30 -14.04
N GLN A 86 -4.52 5.66 -13.90
CA GLN A 86 -5.15 6.65 -14.75
C GLN A 86 -4.62 8.02 -14.34
N HIS A 87 -3.55 8.45 -15.01
CA HIS A 87 -3.15 9.86 -15.02
C HIS A 87 -4.08 10.70 -15.92
N ARG A 88 -5.27 10.23 -16.31
CA ARG A 88 -6.19 10.99 -17.15
C ARG A 88 -7.64 10.81 -16.71
N GLY A 89 -8.15 11.87 -16.06
CA GLY A 89 -9.56 12.28 -16.02
C GLY A 89 -10.60 11.17 -15.82
N VAL A 90 -10.85 10.82 -14.56
CA VAL A 90 -12.08 10.11 -14.18
C VAL A 90 -13.23 11.12 -14.21
N ARG A 91 -14.11 11.05 -15.21
CA ARG A 91 -15.48 11.57 -15.07
C ARG A 91 -16.29 10.47 -14.39
N LEU A 92 -16.86 10.81 -13.24
CA LEU A 92 -17.94 10.08 -12.57
C LEU A 92 -19.16 9.99 -13.49
#